data_AF-A0A3A6Q4P6-F1
#
_entry.id   AF-A0A3A6Q4P6-F1
#
_cell.length_a   1.000
_cell.length_b   1.000
_cell.length_c   1.000
_cell.angle_alpha   90.00
_cell.angle_beta   90.00
_cell.angle_gamma   90.00
#
_symmetry.space_group_name_H-M   'P 1'
#
loop_
_entity.id
_entity.type
_entity.pdbx_description
1 polymer ?
#
loop_
_entity_poly.entity_id
_entity_poly.type
_entity_poly.pdbx_seq_one_letter_code
_entity_poly.pdbx_strand_id
1 'polypeptide(L)'
;MKLPKRVGVLMHKLLIERQLNGFTVVEARDTWLSIEIEPTDINEARKKVYRQILRFEKHKWLRSEGSGRTKTYFQTELFKELFANSNELAQPDPTPLMPVNDYSVLLQERNEHKGELEIVLGEVDEFQSIIKRFPELEARLAPLHQQTKERAAFLLGKVNVLTKVINTLSKGSKSC
;
A
#
# COMPACT_ATOMS: atom_id res chain seq x y z
N MET A 1 11.67 4.46 -24.78
CA MET A 1 12.50 4.93 -23.65
C MET A 1 12.10 4.16 -22.40
N LYS A 2 13.05 3.61 -21.65
CA LYS A 2 12.81 2.68 -20.54
C LYS A 2 12.31 3.44 -19.30
N LEU A 3 11.27 2.95 -18.62
CA LEU A 3 10.84 3.46 -17.31
C LEU A 3 12.05 3.57 -16.37
N PRO A 4 12.18 4.63 -15.57
CA PRO A 4 13.03 4.56 -14.42
C PRO A 4 12.38 3.57 -13.45
N LYS A 5 12.95 2.36 -13.35
CA LYS A 5 12.70 1.30 -12.34
C LYS A 5 12.87 1.77 -10.87
N ARG A 6 12.59 3.04 -10.55
CA ARG A 6 13.12 3.70 -9.35
C ARG A 6 12.21 4.77 -8.74
N VAL A 7 10.89 4.68 -8.90
CA VAL A 7 10.00 5.29 -7.91
C VAL A 7 10.05 4.35 -6.71
N GLY A 8 10.80 4.74 -5.68
CA GLY A 8 10.92 3.92 -4.47
C GLY A 8 9.53 3.74 -3.85
N VAL A 9 9.31 2.60 -3.19
CA VAL A 9 8.02 2.21 -2.56
C VAL A 9 7.41 3.38 -1.78
N LEU A 10 8.24 4.14 -1.06
CA LEU A 10 7.85 5.35 -0.35
C LEU A 10 7.11 6.37 -1.23
N MET A 11 7.66 6.73 -2.38
CA MET A 11 7.07 7.76 -3.24
C MET A 11 5.85 7.25 -4.01
N HIS A 12 5.78 5.95 -4.29
CA HIS A 12 4.59 5.34 -4.87
C HIS A 12 3.40 5.45 -3.91
N LYS A 13 3.59 5.03 -2.66
CA LYS A 13 2.54 5.12 -1.64
C LYS A 13 2.08 6.55 -1.38
N LEU A 14 3.03 7.50 -1.32
CA LEU A 14 2.69 8.90 -1.06
C LEU A 14 1.99 9.57 -2.25
N LEU A 15 2.58 9.52 -3.45
CA LEU A 15 2.10 10.33 -4.57
C LEU A 15 0.97 9.67 -5.36
N ILE A 16 0.91 8.34 -5.37
CA ILE A 16 -0.01 7.59 -6.23
C ILE A 16 -1.15 7.01 -5.39
N GLU A 17 -0.85 6.19 -4.39
CA GLU A 17 -1.90 5.55 -3.56
C GLU A 17 -2.66 6.57 -2.70
N ARG A 18 -1.93 7.49 -2.04
CA ARG A 18 -2.53 8.56 -1.23
C ARG A 18 -2.86 9.83 -2.02
N GLN A 19 -2.53 9.86 -3.31
CA GLN A 19 -2.72 11.02 -4.21
C GLN A 19 -2.22 12.34 -3.61
N LEU A 20 -1.11 12.29 -2.85
CA LEU A 20 -0.63 13.44 -2.11
C LEU A 20 -0.15 14.54 -3.07
N ASN A 21 -0.74 15.72 -2.97
CA ASN A 21 -0.42 16.87 -3.80
C ASN A 21 -0.51 18.15 -2.97
N GLY A 22 0.44 19.08 -3.13
CA GLY A 22 0.51 20.31 -2.35
C GLY A 22 0.94 20.10 -0.91
N PHE A 23 1.91 19.21 -0.69
CA PHE A 23 2.30 18.77 0.65
C PHE A 23 3.65 19.36 1.08
N THR A 24 3.87 19.42 2.39
CA THR A 24 5.15 19.72 3.01
C THR A 24 5.95 18.44 3.31
N VAL A 25 7.25 18.57 3.56
CA VAL A 25 8.10 17.45 3.98
C VAL A 25 7.59 16.80 5.28
N VAL A 26 6.98 17.59 6.16
CA VAL A 26 6.41 17.13 7.43
C VAL A 26 5.18 16.26 7.17
N GLU A 27 4.25 16.74 6.35
CA GLU A 27 3.04 15.97 5.99
C GLU A 27 3.38 14.68 5.24
N ALA A 28 4.35 14.72 4.34
CA ALA A 28 4.83 13.51 3.65
C ALA A 28 5.47 12.50 4.61
N ARG A 29 6.19 12.98 5.63
CA ARG A 29 6.76 12.12 6.67
C ARG A 29 5.66 11.50 7.52
N ASP A 30 4.71 12.29 7.98
CA ASP A 30 3.65 11.81 8.88
C ASP A 30 2.72 10.84 8.17
N THR A 31 2.46 11.09 6.88
CA THR A 31 1.74 10.15 6.00
C THR A 31 2.53 8.88 5.75
N TRP A 32 3.86 8.96 5.61
CA TRP A 32 4.69 7.76 5.48
C TRP A 32 4.71 6.94 6.77
N LEU A 33 4.86 7.59 7.92
CA LEU A 33 4.87 6.95 9.24
C LEU A 33 3.52 6.33 9.60
N SER A 34 2.39 6.89 9.13
CA SER A 34 1.07 6.26 9.32
C SER A 34 0.85 5.03 8.45
N ILE A 35 1.68 4.83 7.42
CA ILE A 35 1.63 3.68 6.50
C ILE A 35 2.65 2.60 6.89
N GLU A 36 3.76 2.97 7.53
CA GLU A 36 4.82 2.05 7.96
C GLU A 36 4.51 1.50 9.36
N ILE A 37 4.38 0.17 9.47
CA ILE A 37 3.99 -0.51 10.72
C ILE A 37 5.17 -0.59 11.71
N GLU A 38 6.41 -0.43 11.23
CA GLU A 38 7.60 -0.51 12.07
C GLU A 38 7.96 0.84 12.70
N PRO A 39 8.35 0.85 14.00
CA PRO A 39 8.78 2.06 14.68
C PRO A 39 10.10 2.57 14.06
N THR A 40 9.99 3.55 13.18
CA THR A 40 11.14 4.24 12.59
C THR A 40 11.36 5.57 13.31
N ASP A 41 12.61 5.88 13.65
CA ASP A 41 12.98 7.19 14.18
C ASP A 41 12.47 8.31 13.25
N ILE A 42 11.68 9.23 13.81
CA ILE A 42 11.06 10.38 13.15
C ILE A 42 12.11 11.18 12.35
N ASN A 43 13.34 11.30 12.86
CA ASN A 43 14.42 12.02 12.19
C ASN A 43 14.95 11.26 10.97
N GLU A 44 15.11 9.94 11.08
CA GLU A 44 15.53 9.11 9.95
C GLU A 44 14.45 9.00 8.88
N ALA A 45 13.18 8.88 9.28
CA ALA A 45 12.04 8.94 8.37
C ALA A 45 12.01 10.27 7.60
N ARG A 46 12.19 11.39 8.30
CA ARG A 46 12.28 12.73 7.68
C ARG A 46 13.42 12.81 6.66
N LYS A 47 14.62 12.34 6.99
CA LYS A 47 15.77 12.33 6.06
C LYS A 47 15.51 11.44 4.84
N LYS A 48 14.89 10.27 5.02
CA LYS A 48 14.54 9.36 3.92
C LYS A 48 13.54 10.02 2.96
N VAL A 49 12.44 10.55 3.48
CA VAL A 49 11.40 11.26 2.71
C VAL A 49 12.01 12.45 1.97
N TYR A 50 12.78 13.29 2.66
CA TYR A 50 13.39 14.47 2.06
C TYR A 50 14.35 14.13 0.91
N ARG A 51 15.18 13.07 1.05
CA ARG A 51 16.07 12.61 -0.03
C ARG A 51 15.29 12.18 -1.28
N GLN A 52 14.14 11.53 -1.10
CA GLN A 52 13.29 11.13 -2.24
C GLN A 52 12.61 12.33 -2.89
N ILE A 53 12.08 13.27 -2.11
CA ILE A 53 11.48 14.52 -2.62
C ILE A 53 12.51 15.30 -3.46
N LEU A 54 13.72 15.50 -2.94
CA LEU A 54 14.80 16.18 -3.67
C LEU A 54 15.15 15.47 -4.98
N ARG A 55 15.18 14.14 -4.95
CA ARG A 55 15.41 13.35 -6.16
C ARG A 55 14.30 13.59 -7.18
N PHE A 56 13.04 13.63 -6.76
CA PHE A 56 11.89 13.83 -7.65
C PHE A 56 11.85 15.26 -8.21
N GLU A 57 12.21 16.25 -7.39
CA GLU A 57 12.41 17.64 -7.82
C GLU A 57 13.52 17.73 -8.89
N LYS A 58 14.64 17.03 -8.70
CA LYS A 58 15.74 16.95 -9.69
C LYS A 58 15.30 16.32 -11.02
N HIS A 59 14.37 15.36 -11.00
CA HIS A 59 13.82 14.74 -12.21
C HIS A 59 12.63 15.52 -12.79
N LYS A 60 12.30 16.70 -12.23
CA LYS A 60 11.15 17.53 -12.62
C LYS A 60 9.79 16.84 -12.46
N TRP A 61 9.71 15.85 -11.57
CA TRP A 61 8.46 15.15 -11.23
C TRP A 61 7.67 15.84 -10.14
N LEU A 62 8.36 16.57 -9.27
CA LEU A 62 7.75 17.48 -8.33
C LEU A 62 8.20 18.90 -8.66
N ARG A 63 7.27 19.83 -8.63
CA ARG A 63 7.57 21.26 -8.53
C ARG A 63 7.44 21.68 -7.08
N SER A 64 8.18 22.70 -6.70
CA SER A 64 8.07 23.29 -5.37
C SER A 64 7.65 24.74 -5.45
N GLU A 65 6.85 25.17 -4.49
CA GLU A 65 6.38 26.54 -4.35
C GLU A 65 6.66 27.01 -2.91
N GLY A 66 6.87 28.32 -2.74
CA GLY A 66 7.25 28.90 -1.45
C GLY A 66 8.73 28.73 -1.09
N SER A 67 9.08 29.12 0.14
CA SER A 67 10.46 29.08 0.64
C SER A 67 10.52 28.73 2.12
N GLY A 68 11.63 28.13 2.55
CA GLY A 68 11.83 27.75 3.95
C GLY A 68 10.80 26.74 4.46
N ARG A 69 10.12 27.07 5.58
CA ARG A 69 9.16 26.18 6.25
C ARG A 69 7.81 26.06 5.53
N THR A 70 7.49 26.99 4.64
CA THR A 70 6.25 26.99 3.85
C THR A 70 6.44 26.36 2.48
N LYS A 71 7.60 25.73 2.22
CA LYS A 71 7.89 25.06 0.96
C LYS A 71 6.96 23.85 0.78
N THR A 72 6.08 23.93 -0.20
CA THR A 72 5.15 22.87 -0.59
C THR A 72 5.55 22.25 -1.92
N TYR A 73 5.15 21.00 -2.12
CA TYR A 73 5.52 20.20 -3.28
C TYR A 73 4.27 19.72 -4.00
N PHE A 74 4.27 19.88 -5.32
CA PHE A 74 3.16 19.53 -6.19
C PHE A 74 3.63 18.58 -7.29
N GLN A 75 2.77 17.66 -7.67
CA GLN A 75 3.01 16.78 -8.81
C GLN A 75 3.01 17.60 -10.11
N THR A 76 4.00 17.36 -10.96
CA THR A 76 4.06 18.00 -12.29
C THR A 76 3.25 17.21 -13.31
N GLU A 77 2.87 17.85 -14.40
CA GLU A 77 2.24 17.16 -15.53
C GLU A 77 3.15 16.07 -16.10
N LEU A 78 4.47 16.27 -16.10
CA LEU A 78 5.44 15.23 -16.48
C LEU A 78 5.32 13.97 -15.60
N PHE A 79 5.14 14.14 -14.29
CA PHE A 79 4.91 12.99 -13.40
C PHE A 79 3.56 12.34 -13.70
N LYS A 80 2.50 13.13 -13.83
CA LYS A 80 1.17 12.61 -14.14
C LYS A 80 1.14 11.89 -15.48
N GLU A 81 1.77 12.40 -16.54
CA GLU A 81 1.89 11.75 -17.85
C GLU A 81 2.66 10.43 -17.75
N LEU A 82 3.77 10.40 -16.99
CA LEU A 82 4.52 9.16 -16.78
C LEU A 82 3.71 8.07 -16.08
N PHE A 83 2.74 8.43 -15.23
CA PHE A 83 1.86 7.51 -14.50
C PHE A 83 0.46 7.34 -15.15
N ALA A 84 0.01 8.28 -15.97
CA ALA A 84 -1.19 8.19 -16.79
C ALA A 84 -0.93 7.25 -17.98
N ASN A 85 0.24 7.34 -18.60
CA ASN A 85 0.70 6.38 -19.61
C ASN A 85 0.97 4.98 -19.04
N SER A 86 0.97 4.80 -17.71
CA SER A 86 0.92 3.47 -17.07
C SER A 86 -0.49 3.00 -16.69
N ASN A 87 -1.47 3.91 -16.71
CA ASN A 87 -2.88 3.64 -16.44
C ASN A 87 -3.75 3.63 -17.72
N GLU A 88 -3.19 3.98 -18.89
CA GLU A 88 -3.82 3.83 -20.20
C GLU A 88 -3.72 2.37 -20.70
N LEU A 89 -4.48 1.49 -20.05
CA LEU A 89 -5.08 0.33 -20.73
C LEU A 89 -6.59 0.39 -20.51
N ALA A 90 -7.20 1.46 -21.00
CA ALA A 90 -8.63 1.54 -21.24
C ALA A 90 -8.88 2.16 -22.62
N GLN A 91 -8.65 1.36 -23.66
CA GLN A 91 -9.40 1.20 -24.92
C GLN A 91 -8.47 0.72 -26.07
N PRO A 92 -8.97 -0.09 -27.02
CA PRO A 92 -8.17 -0.98 -27.87
C PRO A 92 -7.85 -0.39 -29.25
N ASP A 93 -6.67 -0.70 -29.81
CA ASP A 93 -6.53 -1.23 -31.18
C ASP A 93 -5.06 -1.59 -31.55
N PRO A 94 -4.83 -2.43 -32.59
CA PRO A 94 -4.11 -3.68 -32.40
C PRO A 94 -2.69 -3.63 -32.95
N THR A 95 -1.71 -3.97 -32.11
CA THR A 95 -0.47 -4.60 -32.61
C THR A 95 -0.02 -5.70 -31.63
N PRO A 96 0.45 -6.85 -32.13
CA PRO A 96 0.50 -8.06 -31.33
C PRO A 96 1.87 -8.28 -30.66
N LEU A 97 1.83 -9.07 -29.56
CA LEU A 97 2.93 -9.74 -28.83
C LEU A 97 3.55 -8.86 -27.71
N MET A 98 3.35 -9.09 -26.41
CA MET A 98 3.02 -10.28 -25.61
C MET A 98 2.19 -9.88 -24.37
N PRO A 99 1.34 -10.76 -23.79
CA PRO A 99 0.56 -10.43 -22.61
C PRO A 99 1.48 -10.33 -21.40
N VAL A 100 1.85 -9.11 -21.01
CA VAL A 100 2.25 -8.86 -19.62
C VAL A 100 0.95 -8.97 -18.84
N ASN A 101 0.67 -10.17 -18.31
CA ASN A 101 -0.47 -10.35 -17.42
C ASN A 101 -0.24 -9.46 -16.19
N ASP A 102 -0.88 -8.30 -16.16
CA ASP A 102 -0.85 -7.41 -15.03
C ASP A 102 -1.74 -7.98 -13.94
N TYR A 103 -1.13 -8.72 -13.01
CA TYR A 103 -1.81 -9.32 -11.86
C TYR A 103 -1.96 -8.32 -10.69
N SER A 104 -1.95 -7.01 -10.96
CA SER A 104 -2.15 -5.93 -9.99
C SER A 104 -3.45 -6.10 -9.18
N VAL A 105 -4.51 -6.61 -9.82
CA VAL A 105 -5.79 -6.93 -9.16
C VAL A 105 -5.60 -7.97 -8.03
N LEU A 106 -4.82 -9.04 -8.25
CA LEU A 106 -4.58 -10.07 -7.22
C LEU A 106 -3.80 -9.50 -6.01
N LEU A 107 -2.90 -8.55 -6.26
CA LEU A 107 -2.17 -7.86 -5.19
C LEU A 107 -3.10 -6.98 -4.35
N GLN A 108 -4.04 -6.29 -5.00
CA GLN A 108 -5.06 -5.48 -4.35
C GLN A 108 -5.98 -6.36 -3.50
N GLU A 109 -6.56 -7.42 -4.08
CA GLU A 109 -7.44 -8.36 -3.37
C GLU A 109 -6.74 -8.98 -2.14
N ARG A 110 -5.46 -9.34 -2.27
CA ARG A 110 -4.67 -9.87 -1.15
C ARG A 110 -4.56 -8.85 -0.02
N ASN A 111 -4.29 -7.58 -0.36
CA ASN A 111 -4.15 -6.52 0.63
C ASN A 111 -5.49 -6.20 1.32
N GLU A 112 -6.60 -6.21 0.57
CA GLU A 112 -7.95 -6.03 1.12
C GLU A 112 -8.29 -7.14 2.13
N HIS A 113 -8.11 -8.41 1.76
CA HIS A 113 -8.32 -9.52 2.69
C HIS A 113 -7.38 -9.50 3.90
N LYS A 114 -6.15 -8.98 3.74
CA LYS A 114 -5.23 -8.81 4.86
C LYS A 114 -5.75 -7.75 5.85
N GLY A 115 -6.25 -6.62 5.35
CA GLY A 115 -6.84 -5.58 6.20
C GLY A 115 -8.10 -6.07 6.92
N GLU A 116 -8.98 -6.80 6.22
CA GLU A 116 -10.15 -7.42 6.83
C GLU A 116 -9.76 -8.45 7.91
N LEU A 117 -8.71 -9.25 7.68
CA LEU A 117 -8.19 -10.19 8.66
C LEU A 117 -7.70 -9.49 9.93
N GLU A 118 -6.99 -8.37 9.80
CA GLU A 118 -6.51 -7.58 10.96
C GLU A 118 -7.67 -7.08 11.82
N ILE A 119 -8.77 -6.63 11.19
CA ILE A 119 -9.99 -6.23 11.91
C ILE A 119 -10.59 -7.41 12.66
N VAL A 120 -10.80 -8.54 11.98
CA VAL A 120 -11.43 -9.74 12.58
C VAL A 120 -10.56 -10.32 13.71
N LEU A 121 -9.23 -10.26 13.61
CA LEU A 121 -8.36 -10.66 14.73
C LEU A 121 -8.52 -9.73 15.94
N GLY A 122 -8.67 -8.42 15.73
CA GLY A 122 -9.02 -7.49 16.80
C GLY A 122 -10.36 -7.81 17.46
N GLU A 123 -11.37 -8.25 16.70
CA GLU A 123 -12.63 -8.73 17.25
C GLU A 123 -12.43 -9.99 18.12
N VAL A 124 -11.60 -10.95 17.69
CA VAL A 124 -11.26 -12.15 18.47
C VAL A 124 -10.62 -11.77 19.81
N ASP A 125 -9.64 -10.86 19.78
CA ASP A 125 -8.96 -10.39 20.99
C ASP A 125 -9.93 -9.69 21.96
N GLU A 126 -10.86 -8.89 21.42
CA GLU A 126 -11.88 -8.21 22.22
C GLU A 126 -12.88 -9.20 22.83
N PHE A 127 -13.32 -10.22 22.08
CA PHE A 127 -14.14 -11.30 22.65
C PHE A 127 -13.44 -11.99 23.82
N GLN A 128 -12.15 -12.30 23.68
CA GLN A 128 -11.37 -12.92 24.75
C GLN A 128 -11.24 -11.99 25.97
N SER A 129 -11.03 -10.70 25.74
CA SER A 129 -10.97 -9.67 26.78
C SER A 129 -12.29 -9.57 27.56
N ILE A 130 -13.42 -9.51 26.85
CA ILE A 130 -14.76 -9.43 27.43
C ILE A 130 -15.09 -10.68 28.24
N ILE A 131 -14.85 -11.88 27.70
CA ILE A 131 -15.12 -13.15 28.39
C ILE A 131 -14.27 -13.25 29.67
N LYS A 132 -13.01 -12.80 29.63
CA LYS A 132 -12.14 -12.78 30.81
C LYS A 132 -12.66 -11.83 31.90
N ARG A 133 -13.23 -10.68 31.50
CA ARG A 133 -13.77 -9.67 32.43
C ARG A 133 -15.15 -10.04 32.97
N PHE A 134 -15.94 -10.75 32.18
CA PHE A 134 -17.32 -11.15 32.48
C PHE A 134 -17.53 -12.64 32.13
N PRO A 135 -17.01 -13.58 32.94
CA PRO A 135 -17.10 -15.02 32.65
C PRO A 135 -18.54 -15.54 32.51
N GLU A 136 -19.50 -14.90 33.16
CA GLU A 136 -20.93 -15.22 33.05
C GLU A 136 -21.50 -15.06 31.62
N LEU A 137 -20.84 -14.29 30.77
CA LEU A 137 -21.23 -14.11 29.36
C LEU A 137 -20.66 -15.20 28.45
N GLU A 138 -19.74 -16.05 28.93
CA GLU A 138 -19.03 -17.03 28.10
C GLU A 138 -19.99 -17.93 27.31
N ALA A 139 -21.02 -18.49 27.95
CA ALA A 139 -21.98 -19.38 27.28
C ALA A 139 -22.71 -18.70 26.10
N ARG A 140 -22.89 -17.37 26.16
CA ARG A 140 -23.56 -16.59 25.12
C ARG A 140 -22.59 -16.11 24.04
N LEU A 141 -21.36 -15.76 24.42
CA LEU A 141 -20.36 -15.18 23.53
C LEU A 141 -19.46 -16.23 22.85
N ALA A 142 -19.28 -17.40 23.44
CA ALA A 142 -18.50 -18.50 22.87
C ALA A 142 -18.87 -18.85 21.42
N PRO A 143 -20.15 -18.99 21.02
CA PRO A 143 -20.48 -19.27 19.62
C PRO A 143 -20.11 -18.12 18.67
N LEU A 144 -20.28 -16.86 19.10
CA LEU A 144 -19.90 -15.69 18.30
C LEU A 144 -18.38 -15.59 18.16
N HIS A 145 -17.66 -15.78 19.26
CA HIS A 145 -16.20 -15.81 19.29
C HIS A 145 -15.65 -16.91 18.38
N GLN A 146 -16.26 -18.10 18.39
CA GLN A 146 -15.89 -19.20 17.51
C GLN A 146 -16.14 -18.85 16.04
N GLN A 147 -17.29 -18.26 15.71
CA GLN A 147 -17.60 -17.79 14.36
C GLN A 147 -16.58 -16.75 13.85
N THR A 148 -16.17 -15.81 14.72
CA THR A 148 -15.15 -14.81 14.39
C THR A 148 -13.80 -15.47 14.12
N LYS A 149 -13.40 -16.48 14.90
CA LYS A 149 -12.18 -17.27 14.64
C LYS A 149 -12.22 -18.00 13.30
N GLU A 150 -13.36 -18.59 12.96
CA GLU A 150 -13.55 -19.28 11.67
C GLU A 150 -13.44 -18.29 10.50
N ARG A 151 -14.04 -17.10 10.64
CA ARG A 151 -13.90 -16.02 9.65
C ARG A 151 -12.44 -15.57 9.50
N ALA A 152 -11.70 -15.42 10.60
CA ALA A 152 -10.27 -15.10 10.55
C ALA A 152 -9.48 -16.18 9.80
N ALA A 153 -9.71 -17.46 10.12
CA ALA A 153 -9.06 -18.57 9.43
C ALA A 153 -9.38 -18.59 7.93
N PHE A 154 -10.61 -18.29 7.55
CA PHE A 154 -11.04 -18.19 6.15
C PHE A 154 -10.32 -17.07 5.39
N LEU A 155 -10.26 -15.86 5.97
CA LEU A 155 -9.55 -14.71 5.39
C LEU A 155 -8.04 -14.98 5.26
N LEU A 156 -7.44 -15.59 6.28
CA LEU A 156 -6.04 -16.03 6.22
C LEU A 156 -5.80 -17.05 5.09
N GLY A 157 -6.75 -17.97 4.89
CA GLY A 157 -6.74 -18.90 3.76
C GLY A 157 -6.66 -18.18 2.41
N LYS A 158 -7.52 -17.16 2.20
CA LYS A 158 -7.52 -16.33 0.98
C LYS A 158 -6.20 -15.60 0.79
N VAL A 159 -5.69 -14.95 1.83
CA VAL A 159 -4.39 -14.24 1.80
C VAL A 159 -3.26 -15.21 1.42
N ASN A 160 -3.24 -16.41 2.01
CA ASN A 160 -2.23 -17.42 1.75
C ASN A 160 -2.27 -17.93 0.30
N VAL A 161 -3.45 -18.21 -0.24
CA VAL A 161 -3.62 -18.64 -1.64
C VAL A 161 -3.14 -17.55 -2.59
N LEU A 162 -3.63 -16.31 -2.42
CA LEU A 162 -3.23 -15.18 -3.28
C LEU A 162 -1.72 -14.93 -3.20
N THR A 163 -1.13 -15.01 -2.00
CA THR A 163 0.32 -14.89 -1.81
C THR A 163 1.08 -15.98 -2.58
N LYS A 164 0.62 -17.24 -2.52
CA LYS A 164 1.23 -18.34 -3.28
C LYS A 164 1.12 -18.11 -4.79
N VAL A 165 -0.06 -17.72 -5.28
CA VAL A 165 -0.31 -17.44 -6.70
C VAL A 165 0.57 -16.30 -7.20
N ILE A 166 0.61 -15.15 -6.50
CA ILE A 166 1.48 -14.02 -6.85
C ILE A 166 2.96 -14.45 -6.87
N ASN A 167 3.38 -15.30 -5.93
CA ASN A 167 4.75 -15.81 -5.89
C ASN A 167 5.08 -16.77 -7.04
N THR A 168 4.14 -17.61 -7.49
CA THR A 168 4.38 -18.47 -8.68
C THR A 168 4.46 -17.64 -9.95
N LEU A 169 3.60 -16.63 -10.07
CA LEU A 169 3.55 -15.73 -11.22
C LEU A 169 4.81 -14.87 -11.35
N SER A 170 5.36 -14.41 -10.22
CA SER A 170 6.63 -13.66 -10.21
C SER A 170 7.87 -14.54 -10.49
N LYS A 171 7.88 -15.80 -10.07
CA LYS A 171 8.97 -16.75 -10.36
C LYS A 171 9.01 -17.20 -11.82
N GLY A 172 7.88 -17.25 -12.51
CA GLY A 172 7.80 -17.59 -13.94
C GLY A 172 8.49 -16.57 -14.87
N SER A 173 8.74 -15.34 -14.41
CA SER A 173 9.41 -14.28 -15.19
C SER A 173 10.94 -14.39 -15.28
N LYS A 174 11.55 -15.41 -14.64
CA LYS A 174 13.01 -15.58 -14.57
C LYS A 174 13.58 -16.75 -15.37
N SER A 175 12.80 -17.41 -16.23
CA SER A 175 13.34 -18.47 -17.08
C SER A 175 13.07 -18.19 -18.57
N CYS A 176 14.19 -17.94 -19.26
CA CYS A 176 14.41 -17.86 -20.71
C CYS A 176 13.83 -16.67 -21.46
#